data_AF-A0A7X2SYX4-F1
#
_entry.id   AF-A0A7X2SYX4-F1
#
_cell.length_a   1.000
_cell.length_b   1.000
_cell.length_c   1.000
_cell.angle_alpha   90.00
_cell.angle_beta   90.00
_cell.angle_gamma   90.00
#
_symmetry.space_group_name_H-M   'P 1'
#
loop_
_entity.id
_entity.type
_entity.pdbx_description
1 polymer ?
#
loop_
_entity_poly.entity_id
_entity_poly.type
_entity_poly.pdbx_seq_one_letter_code
_entity_poly.pdbx_strand_id
1 'polypeptide(L)'
;GSPTLDVWVVRKDFAQQHPEIVTAFARSALDAQQAYLNSPDSWLKQSDNLSKLSRLSGVPEAQVPGLVKGNTYLTAQQQVEQLGKPVNKAIVDTAQFLKAQGRVPQADNDYSSYVTSRFVEPLVKP
;
A
#
# COMPACT_ATOMS: atom_id res chain seq x y z
N GLY A 1 19.08 0.12 -6.23
CA GLY A 1 18.13 1.21 -6.51
C GLY A 1 17.47 1.63 -5.22
N SER A 2 16.90 2.83 -5.18
CA SER A 2 16.07 3.26 -4.05
C SER A 2 14.84 2.34 -3.90
N PRO A 3 14.30 2.15 -2.70
CA PRO A 3 13.08 1.38 -2.50
C PRO A 3 11.92 2.01 -3.30
N THR A 4 11.04 1.16 -3.85
CA THR A 4 9.78 1.57 -4.48
C THR A 4 8.62 1.01 -3.67
N LEU A 5 7.48 1.70 -3.69
CA LEU A 5 6.28 1.36 -2.93
C LEU A 5 5.09 1.31 -3.88
N ASP A 6 4.21 0.33 -3.66
CA ASP A 6 2.85 0.36 -4.19
C ASP A 6 1.93 1.05 -3.16
N VAL A 7 1.14 2.01 -3.62
CA VAL A 7 0.29 2.83 -2.75
C VAL A 7 -1.13 2.96 -3.30
N TRP A 8 -2.10 3.08 -2.40
CA TRP A 8 -3.46 3.50 -2.73
C TRP A 8 -3.60 5.00 -2.57
N VAL A 9 -4.17 5.66 -3.58
CA VAL A 9 -4.47 7.09 -3.56
C VAL A 9 -5.96 7.33 -3.75
N VAL A 10 -6.48 8.36 -3.09
CA VAL A 10 -7.88 8.75 -3.19
C VAL A 10 -7.98 10.23 -3.52
N ARG A 11 -8.94 10.59 -4.38
CA ARG A 11 -9.20 12.00 -4.68
C ARG A 11 -9.70 12.75 -3.45
N LYS A 12 -9.25 14.01 -3.31
CA LYS A 12 -9.55 14.86 -2.16
C LYS A 12 -11.04 15.10 -1.98
N ASP A 13 -11.77 15.36 -3.06
CA ASP A 13 -13.22 15.63 -3.02
C ASP A 13 -14.02 14.40 -2.57
N PHE A 14 -13.74 13.23 -3.13
CA PHE A 14 -14.35 11.98 -2.71
C PHE A 14 -14.06 11.68 -1.24
N ALA A 15 -12.81 11.84 -0.81
CA ALA A 15 -12.40 11.62 0.57
C ALA A 15 -13.01 12.62 1.58
N GLN A 16 -13.45 13.79 1.12
CA GLN A 16 -14.18 14.77 1.94
C GLN A 16 -15.67 14.46 2.02
N GLN A 17 -16.27 14.00 0.93
CA GLN A 17 -17.70 13.68 0.87
C GLN A 17 -18.03 12.31 1.48
N HIS A 18 -17.09 11.36 1.40
CA HIS A 18 -17.29 9.97 1.80
C HIS A 18 -16.14 9.41 2.67
N PRO A 19 -15.75 10.09 3.77
CA PRO A 19 -14.64 9.65 4.62
C PRO A 19 -14.85 8.24 5.20
N GLU A 20 -16.09 7.84 5.45
CA GLU A 20 -16.49 6.51 5.92
C GLU A 20 -16.21 5.42 4.89
N ILE A 21 -16.44 5.70 3.60
CA ILE A 21 -16.17 4.75 2.51
C ILE A 21 -14.67 4.55 2.35
N VAL A 22 -13.88 5.63 2.44
CA VAL A 22 -12.41 5.54 2.36
C VAL A 22 -11.85 4.74 3.53
N THR A 23 -12.36 4.97 4.74
CA THR A 23 -11.98 4.18 5.92
C THR A 23 -12.38 2.72 5.78
N ALA A 24 -13.57 2.44 5.23
CA ALA A 24 -14.03 1.08 4.99
C ALA A 24 -13.17 0.36 3.93
N PHE A 25 -12.74 1.07 2.89
CA PHE A 25 -11.79 0.54 1.90
C PHE A 25 -10.47 0.16 2.57
N ALA A 26 -9.87 1.07 3.35
CA ALA A 26 -8.63 0.81 4.08
C ALA A 26 -8.76 -0.41 5.01
N ARG A 27 -9.87 -0.52 5.74
CA ARG A 27 -10.18 -1.67 6.59
C ARG A 27 -10.20 -2.99 5.80
N SER A 28 -10.91 -3.01 4.67
CA SER A 28 -11.03 -4.23 3.85
C SER A 28 -9.68 -4.73 3.33
N ALA A 29 -8.79 -3.80 2.93
CA ALA A 29 -7.45 -4.13 2.49
C ALA A 29 -6.57 -4.65 3.64
N LEU A 30 -6.62 -3.98 4.79
CA LEU A 30 -5.87 -4.37 5.98
C LEU A 30 -6.31 -5.73 6.51
N ASP A 31 -7.61 -6.00 6.60
CA ASP A 31 -8.13 -7.28 7.08
C ASP A 31 -7.68 -8.44 6.16
N ALA A 32 -7.70 -8.22 4.84
CA ALA A 32 -7.21 -9.20 3.87
C ALA A 32 -5.71 -9.47 4.00
N GLN A 33 -4.90 -8.42 4.21
CA GLN A 33 -3.45 -8.55 4.41
C GLN A 33 -3.11 -9.17 5.77
N GLN A 34 -3.86 -8.86 6.83
CA GLN A 34 -3.61 -9.38 8.17
C GLN A 34 -3.72 -10.91 8.23
N ALA A 35 -4.66 -11.49 7.48
CA ALA A 35 -4.78 -12.94 7.36
C ALA A 35 -3.50 -13.58 6.80
N TYR A 36 -2.86 -12.94 5.82
CA TYR A 36 -1.55 -13.37 5.32
C TYR A 36 -0.45 -13.14 6.36
N LEU A 37 -0.36 -11.93 6.94
CA LEU A 37 0.67 -11.58 7.93
C LEU A 37 0.68 -12.49 9.16
N ASN A 38 -0.50 -12.94 9.61
CA ASN A 38 -0.63 -13.84 10.76
C ASN A 38 -0.11 -15.25 10.47
N SER A 39 -0.25 -15.74 9.24
CA SER A 39 0.09 -17.13 8.89
C SER A 39 0.42 -17.29 7.40
N PRO A 40 1.55 -16.75 6.92
CA PRO A 40 1.86 -16.68 5.48
C PRO A 40 1.81 -18.03 4.78
N ASP A 41 2.44 -19.05 5.37
CA ASP A 41 2.52 -20.38 4.76
C ASP A 41 1.17 -21.13 4.78
N SER A 42 0.31 -20.86 5.77
CA SER A 42 -1.05 -21.42 5.79
C SER A 42 -1.94 -20.73 4.77
N TRP A 43 -1.85 -19.39 4.68
CA TRP A 43 -2.61 -18.56 3.75
C TRP A 43 -2.30 -18.93 2.30
N LEU A 44 -1.04 -19.19 1.98
CA LEU A 44 -0.56 -19.59 0.65
C LEU A 44 -0.85 -21.04 0.27
N LYS A 45 -1.33 -21.87 1.21
CA LYS A 45 -1.83 -23.22 0.90
C LYS A 45 -3.32 -23.24 0.56
N GLN A 46 -4.04 -22.13 0.78
CA GLN A 46 -5.47 -22.05 0.49
C GLN A 46 -5.67 -21.86 -1.03
N SER A 47 -6.25 -22.86 -1.70
CA SER A 47 -6.51 -22.81 -3.15
C SER A 47 -7.39 -21.63 -3.55
N ASP A 48 -8.37 -21.25 -2.73
CA ASP A 48 -9.22 -20.07 -2.96
C ASP A 48 -8.43 -18.76 -3.02
N ASN A 49 -7.38 -18.62 -2.20
CA ASN A 49 -6.53 -17.42 -2.23
C ASN A 49 -5.68 -17.40 -3.50
N LEU A 50 -5.07 -18.54 -3.85
CA LEU A 50 -4.23 -18.66 -5.03
C LEU A 50 -5.01 -18.46 -6.33
N SER A 51 -6.19 -19.07 -6.45
CA SER A 51 -7.05 -18.96 -7.63
C SER A 51 -7.58 -17.54 -7.84
N LYS A 52 -7.98 -16.85 -6.77
CA LYS A 52 -8.40 -15.43 -6.84
C LYS A 52 -7.27 -14.53 -7.32
N LEU A 53 -6.06 -14.68 -6.77
CA LEU A 53 -4.89 -13.90 -7.17
C LEU A 53 -4.46 -14.22 -8.60
N SER A 54 -4.40 -15.49 -8.96
CA SER A 54 -4.11 -15.96 -10.33
C SER A 54 -5.06 -15.31 -11.34
N ARG A 55 -6.37 -15.37 -11.09
CA ARG A 55 -7.39 -14.78 -11.96
C ARG A 55 -7.28 -13.25 -12.07
N LEU A 56 -7.06 -12.55 -10.96
CA LEU A 56 -7.00 -11.08 -10.95
C LEU A 56 -5.70 -10.52 -11.53
N SER A 57 -4.58 -11.23 -11.33
CA SER A 57 -3.26 -10.80 -11.79
C SER A 57 -2.87 -11.37 -13.17
N GLY A 58 -3.62 -12.36 -13.69
CA GLY A 58 -3.35 -12.98 -14.98
C GLY A 58 -2.10 -13.87 -15.01
N VAL A 59 -1.70 -14.43 -13.86
CA VAL A 59 -0.50 -15.29 -13.72
C VAL A 59 -0.90 -16.70 -13.34
N PRO A 60 -0.14 -17.75 -13.72
CA PRO A 60 -0.40 -19.11 -13.27
C PRO A 60 -0.38 -19.24 -11.74
N GLU A 61 -1.25 -20.08 -11.16
CA GLU A 61 -1.32 -20.28 -9.70
C GLU A 61 0.02 -20.68 -9.09
N ALA A 62 0.83 -21.47 -9.81
CA ALA A 62 2.16 -21.88 -9.36
C ALA A 62 3.13 -20.70 -9.14
N GLN A 63 2.91 -19.54 -9.77
CA GLN A 63 3.75 -18.36 -9.61
C GLN A 63 3.28 -17.45 -8.46
N VAL A 64 2.01 -17.55 -8.05
CA VAL A 64 1.38 -16.67 -7.05
C VAL A 64 2.16 -16.66 -5.73
N PRO A 65 2.56 -17.81 -5.13
CA PRO A 65 3.28 -17.78 -3.86
C PRO A 65 4.60 -17.00 -3.90
N GLY A 66 5.34 -17.11 -4.99
CA GLY A 66 6.60 -16.38 -5.18
C GLY A 66 6.37 -14.87 -5.30
N LEU A 67 5.34 -14.45 -6.04
CA LEU A 67 4.99 -13.04 -6.22
C LEU A 67 4.51 -12.39 -4.92
N VAL A 68 3.69 -13.09 -4.14
CA VAL A 68 3.21 -12.62 -2.83
C VAL A 68 4.39 -12.50 -1.84
N LYS A 69 5.27 -13.50 -1.78
CA LYS A 69 6.47 -13.47 -0.92
C LYS A 69 7.52 -12.47 -1.37
N GLY A 70 7.47 -12.00 -2.61
CA GLY A 70 8.36 -10.98 -3.16
C GLY A 70 8.14 -9.58 -2.58
N ASN A 71 7.08 -9.38 -1.80
CA ASN A 71 6.72 -8.11 -1.18
C ASN A 71 6.60 -8.25 0.34
N THR A 72 6.76 -7.14 1.05
CA THR A 72 6.37 -7.01 2.45
C THR A 72 5.04 -6.28 2.54
N TYR A 73 4.20 -6.69 3.50
CA TYR A 73 2.92 -6.06 3.79
C TYR A 73 2.95 -5.50 5.20
N LEU A 74 2.12 -4.50 5.47
CA LEU A 74 2.18 -3.71 6.69
C LEU A 74 0.92 -3.92 7.53
N THR A 75 1.09 -4.02 8.85
CA THR A 75 -0.02 -3.92 9.80
C THR A 75 -0.60 -2.50 9.81
N ALA A 76 -1.79 -2.31 10.39
CA ALA A 76 -2.37 -0.97 10.55
C ALA A 76 -1.43 -0.01 11.29
N GLN A 77 -0.79 -0.47 12.37
CA GLN A 77 0.18 0.30 13.14
C GLN A 77 1.37 0.73 12.27
N GLN A 78 1.95 -0.21 11.52
CA GLN A 78 3.06 0.09 10.62
C GLN A 78 2.64 1.04 9.49
N GLN A 79 1.43 0.92 8.97
CA GLN A 79 0.92 1.88 7.96
C GLN A 79 0.82 3.30 8.53
N VAL A 80 0.32 3.48 9.75
CA VAL A 80 0.29 4.81 10.40
C VAL A 80 1.70 5.39 10.53
N GLU A 81 2.66 4.59 10.99
CA GLU A 81 4.06 5.00 11.11
C GLU A 81 4.67 5.41 9.76
N GLN A 82 4.45 4.61 8.71
CA GLN A 82 4.94 4.89 7.35
C GLN A 82 4.28 6.13 6.72
N LEU A 83 2.97 6.30 6.91
CA LEU A 83 2.22 7.44 6.38
C LEU A 83 2.54 8.75 7.10
N GLY A 84 3.03 8.70 8.34
CA GLY A 84 3.35 9.90 9.13
C GLY A 84 4.55 10.70 8.63
N LYS A 85 5.62 10.04 8.16
CA LYS A 85 6.83 10.70 7.61
C LYS A 85 7.55 9.93 6.50
N PRO A 86 7.81 8.60 6.62
CA PRO A 86 8.59 7.85 5.64
C PRO A 86 8.08 7.94 4.20
N VAL A 87 6.76 7.86 3.99
CA VAL A 87 6.18 7.93 2.64
C VAL A 87 6.44 9.29 1.99
N ASN A 88 6.34 10.40 2.73
CA ASN A 88 6.67 11.72 2.19
C ASN A 88 8.14 11.77 1.71
N LYS A 89 9.06 11.27 2.53
CA LYS A 89 10.48 11.18 2.15
C LYS A 89 10.66 10.33 0.88
N ALA A 90 9.99 9.19 0.78
CA ALA A 90 10.07 8.33 -0.40
C ALA A 90 9.59 9.05 -1.67
N ILE A 91 8.52 9.85 -1.57
CA ILE A 91 8.02 10.66 -2.69
C ILE A 91 9.05 11.74 -3.08
N VAL A 92 9.62 12.46 -2.11
CA VAL A 92 10.67 13.47 -2.35
C VAL A 92 11.87 12.84 -3.06
N ASP A 93 12.42 11.75 -2.52
CA ASP A 93 13.59 11.07 -3.08
C ASP A 93 13.30 10.57 -4.52
N THR A 94 12.08 10.05 -4.76
CA THR A 94 11.65 9.59 -6.09
C THR A 94 11.50 10.76 -7.07
N ALA A 95 10.86 11.86 -6.67
CA ALA A 95 10.68 13.03 -7.52
C ALA A 95 12.03 13.67 -7.88
N GLN A 96 12.95 13.79 -6.92
CA GLN A 96 14.30 14.28 -7.16
C GLN A 96 15.08 13.38 -8.13
N PHE A 97 14.99 12.05 -7.96
CA PHE A 97 15.58 11.10 -8.89
C PHE A 97 15.00 11.25 -10.31
N LEU A 98 13.67 11.34 -10.45
CA LEU A 98 13.02 11.53 -11.75
C LEU A 98 13.41 12.85 -12.41
N LYS A 99 13.56 13.93 -11.64
CA LYS A 99 14.06 15.23 -12.14
C LYS A 99 15.49 15.12 -12.65
N ALA A 100 16.38 14.46 -11.90
CA ALA A 100 17.76 14.24 -12.31
C ALA A 100 17.87 13.40 -13.59
N GLN A 101 16.90 12.51 -13.84
CA GLN A 101 16.78 11.71 -15.07
C GLN A 101 16.06 12.44 -16.22
N GLY A 102 15.65 13.70 -16.04
CA GLY A 102 14.91 14.48 -17.04
C GLY A 102 13.49 13.98 -17.31
N ARG A 103 12.92 13.17 -16.41
CA ARG A 103 11.55 12.62 -16.56
C ARG A 103 10.46 13.58 -16.07
N VAL A 104 10.81 14.50 -15.18
CA VAL A 104 9.93 15.58 -14.72
C VAL A 104 10.70 16.91 -14.70
N PRO A 105 10.06 18.05 -15.01
CA PRO A 105 10.74 19.35 -15.04
C PRO A 105 11.05 19.90 -13.64
N GLN A 106 10.25 19.54 -12.64
CA GLN A 106 10.37 20.02 -11.26
C GLN A 106 10.12 18.89 -10.27
N ALA A 107 10.72 19.03 -9.09
CA ALA A 107 10.49 18.22 -7.91
C ALA A 107 10.49 19.16 -6.70
N ASP A 108 9.50 19.01 -5.84
CA ASP A 108 9.38 19.77 -4.59
C ASP A 108 10.11 19.05 -3.46
N ASN A 109 10.38 19.77 -2.37
CA ASN A 109 11.06 19.21 -1.19
C ASN A 109 10.09 18.69 -0.13
N ASP A 110 8.78 18.88 -0.34
CA ASP A 110 7.74 18.39 0.55
C ASP A 110 6.48 18.02 -0.23
N TYR A 111 6.02 16.79 -0.01
CA TYR A 111 4.78 16.24 -0.55
C TYR A 111 3.81 15.80 0.56
N SER A 112 4.01 16.28 1.80
CA SER A 112 3.18 15.92 2.97
C SER A 112 1.67 16.12 2.74
N SER A 113 1.29 17.13 1.95
CA SER A 113 -0.11 17.39 1.59
C SER A 113 -0.79 16.28 0.75
N TYR A 114 0.00 15.38 0.17
CA TYR A 114 -0.47 14.23 -0.60
C TYR A 114 -0.55 12.93 0.22
N VAL A 115 -0.16 12.96 1.50
CA VAL A 115 -0.10 11.79 2.37
C VAL A 115 -0.96 12.02 3.61
N THR A 116 -1.72 11.01 4.04
CA THR A 116 -2.51 11.11 5.27
C THR A 116 -2.72 9.75 5.91
N SER A 117 -2.63 9.70 7.24
CA SER A 117 -2.89 8.52 8.08
C SER A 117 -4.34 8.45 8.59
N ARG A 118 -5.14 9.52 8.42
CA ARG A 118 -6.46 9.68 9.09
C ARG A 118 -7.48 8.58 8.82
N PHE A 119 -7.34 7.86 7.71
CA PHE A 119 -8.23 6.76 7.31
C PHE A 119 -7.78 5.40 7.84
N VAL A 120 -6.56 5.32 8.38
CA VAL A 120 -5.95 4.10 8.93
C VAL A 120 -5.82 4.19 10.45
N GLU A 121 -5.57 5.38 11.01
CA GLU A 121 -5.49 5.61 12.47
C GLU A 121 -6.66 4.98 13.26
N PRO A 122 -7.94 5.13 12.85
CA PRO A 122 -9.07 4.53 13.58
C PRO A 122 -9.11 2.99 13.51
N LEU A 123 -8.26 2.36 12.70
CA LEU A 123 -8.20 0.92 12.47
C LEU A 123 -7.06 0.25 13.24
N VAL A 124 -6.21 1.02 13.90
CA VAL A 124 -5.20 0.50 14.81
C VAL A 124 -5.93 -0.12 16.01
N LYS A 125 -5.75 -1.43 16.20
CA LYS A 125 -6.28 -2.14 17.35
C LYS A 125 -5.43 -1.81 18.59
N PRO A 126 -6.05 -1.64 19.78
CA PRO A 126 -5.30 -1.49 21.03
C PRO A 126 -4.49 -2.75 21.38
#